data_AF-A0A847YTK2-F1
#
_entry.id   AF-A0A847YTK2-F1
#
_cell.length_a   1.000
_cell.length_b   1.000
_cell.length_c   1.000
_cell.angle_alpha   90.00
_cell.angle_beta   90.00
_cell.angle_gamma   90.00
#
_symmetry.space_group_name_H-M   'P 1'
#
loop_
_entity.id
_entity.type
_entity.pdbx_description
1 polymer ?
#
loop_
_entity_poly.entity_id
_entity_poly.type
_entity_poly.pdbx_seq_one_letter_code
_entity_poly.pdbx_strand_id
1 'polypeptide(L)'
;EKLDEIKELKDQLETVNAQLEEKASLVEDLQSKLDQYESELAQLREFKSSIEQEEREKQKLEEIKSKFVEAGIEKDEQYFVDNKDKLLNADSSVLDFMIQELASFASATASKQTFEKKPVVPDLVSKSTGEVSVSDMVNYLRNKRE
;
A
#
# COMPACT_ATOMS: atom_id res chain seq x y z
N GLU A 1 85.92 -1.82 -16.69
CA GLU A 1 84.88 -1.95 -17.74
C GLU A 1 83.84 -3.02 -17.39
N LYS A 2 84.05 -4.32 -17.67
CA LYS A 2 83.00 -5.34 -17.40
C LYS A 2 82.59 -5.45 -15.92
N LEU A 3 83.51 -5.24 -14.98
CA LEU A 3 83.21 -5.29 -13.55
C LEU A 3 82.35 -4.10 -13.10
N ASP A 4 82.58 -2.93 -13.69
CA ASP A 4 81.85 -1.70 -13.38
C ASP A 4 80.43 -1.78 -13.94
N GLU A 5 80.27 -2.31 -15.15
CA GLU A 5 78.98 -2.58 -15.80
C GLU A 5 78.13 -3.58 -15.00
N ILE A 6 78.74 -4.66 -14.48
CA ILE A 6 78.05 -5.62 -13.61
C ILE A 6 77.55 -4.95 -12.32
N LYS A 7 78.34 -4.02 -11.75
CA LYS A 7 77.95 -3.30 -10.54
C LYS A 7 76.78 -2.35 -10.80
N GLU A 8 76.84 -1.60 -11.90
CA GLU A 8 75.76 -0.69 -12.31
C GLU A 8 74.46 -1.45 -12.58
N LEU A 9 74.53 -2.58 -13.29
CA LEU A 9 73.36 -3.45 -13.53
C LEU A 9 72.78 -4.01 -12.23
N LYS A 10 73.62 -4.32 -11.24
CA LYS A 10 73.16 -4.80 -9.93
C LYS A 10 72.42 -3.71 -9.16
N ASP A 11 72.95 -2.49 -9.14
CA ASP A 11 72.34 -1.34 -8.46
C ASP A 11 71.00 -0.96 -9.13
N GLN A 12 70.92 -1.06 -10.46
CA GLN A 12 69.68 -0.88 -11.22
C GLN A 12 68.66 -1.96 -10.89
N LEU A 13 69.08 -3.23 -10.82
CA LEU A 13 68.19 -4.35 -10.49
C LEU A 13 67.62 -4.20 -9.07
N GLU A 14 68.44 -3.79 -8.10
CA GLU A 14 67.98 -3.52 -6.73
C GLU A 14 66.97 -2.37 -6.68
N THR A 15 67.22 -1.30 -7.44
CA THR A 15 66.29 -0.16 -7.55
C THR A 15 64.95 -0.57 -8.16
N VAL A 16 64.98 -1.34 -9.26
CA VAL A 16 63.77 -1.80 -9.94
C VAL A 16 62.98 -2.77 -9.05
N ASN A 17 63.66 -3.65 -8.30
CA ASN A 17 62.99 -4.54 -7.35
C ASN A 17 62.29 -3.75 -6.23
N ALA A 18 62.96 -2.74 -5.65
CA ALA A 18 62.35 -1.89 -4.63
C ALA A 18 61.10 -1.16 -5.17
N GLN A 19 61.17 -0.63 -6.40
CA GLN A 19 60.01 -0.01 -7.04
C GLN A 19 58.89 -1.01 -7.32
N LEU A 20 59.23 -2.24 -7.70
CA LEU A 20 58.25 -3.30 -7.96
C LEU A 20 57.52 -3.70 -6.68
N GLU A 21 58.22 -3.84 -5.57
CA GLU A 21 57.63 -4.12 -4.26
C GLU A 21 56.72 -2.97 -3.79
N GLU A 22 57.17 -1.71 -3.95
CA GLU A 22 56.35 -0.53 -3.61
C GLU A 22 55.07 -0.48 -4.44
N LYS A 23 55.18 -0.71 -5.76
CA LYS A 23 54.01 -0.72 -6.65
C LYS A 23 53.07 -1.90 -6.36
N ALA A 24 53.60 -3.07 -6.00
CA ALA A 24 52.79 -4.21 -5.60
C ALA A 24 51.95 -3.89 -4.35
N SER A 25 52.58 -3.30 -3.33
CA SER A 25 51.87 -2.85 -2.12
C SER A 25 50.80 -1.79 -2.44
N LEU A 26 51.10 -0.84 -3.32
CA LEU A 26 50.13 0.18 -3.73
C LEU A 26 48.92 -0.42 -4.46
N VAL A 27 49.15 -1.44 -5.28
CA VAL A 27 48.07 -2.15 -5.99
C VAL A 27 47.17 -2.88 -5.00
N GLU A 28 47.73 -3.56 -4.00
CA GLU A 28 46.94 -4.22 -2.95
C GLU A 28 46.10 -3.21 -2.15
N ASP A 29 46.69 -2.07 -1.77
CA ASP A 29 45.98 -1.01 -1.06
C ASP A 29 44.84 -0.41 -1.89
N LEU A 30 45.07 -0.17 -3.18
CA LEU A 30 44.06 0.34 -4.10
C LEU A 30 42.94 -0.67 -4.33
N GLN A 31 43.28 -1.96 -4.43
CA GLN A 31 42.30 -3.02 -4.56
C GLN A 31 41.40 -3.09 -3.31
N SER A 32 41.99 -3.02 -2.11
CA SER A 32 41.22 -3.01 -0.87
C SER A 32 40.26 -1.81 -0.77
N LYS A 33 40.71 -0.62 -1.18
CA LYS A 33 39.85 0.57 -1.22
C LYS A 33 38.73 0.45 -2.26
N LEU A 34 39.02 -0.15 -3.40
CA LEU A 34 38.03 -0.40 -4.44
C LEU A 34 36.92 -1.31 -3.90
N ASP A 35 37.30 -2.43 -3.28
CA ASP A 35 36.34 -3.37 -2.68
C ASP A 35 35.48 -2.69 -1.58
N GLN A 36 36.09 -1.81 -0.77
CA GLN A 36 35.37 -1.00 0.23
C GLN A 36 34.34 -0.08 -0.42
N TYR A 37 34.75 0.70 -1.43
CA TYR A 37 33.83 1.63 -2.12
C TYR A 37 32.72 0.92 -2.86
N GLU A 38 32.98 -0.25 -3.45
CA GLU A 38 31.93 -1.06 -4.08
C GLU A 38 30.89 -1.52 -3.06
N SER A 39 31.33 -1.92 -1.87
CA SER A 39 30.42 -2.29 -0.77
C SER A 39 29.57 -1.11 -0.30
N GLU A 40 30.17 0.05 -0.05
CA GLU A 40 29.46 1.26 0.33
C GLU A 40 28.45 1.71 -0.73
N LEU A 41 28.83 1.61 -2.01
CA LEU A 41 27.96 1.98 -3.12
C LEU A 41 26.75 1.04 -3.20
N ALA A 42 26.94 -0.27 -2.99
CA ALA A 42 25.84 -1.23 -2.92
C ALA A 42 24.85 -0.88 -1.80
N GLN A 43 25.36 -0.59 -0.60
CA GLN A 43 24.52 -0.18 0.54
C GLN A 43 23.75 1.12 0.26
N LEU A 44 24.39 2.12 -0.36
CA LEU A 44 23.73 3.37 -0.74
C LEU A 44 22.63 3.16 -1.78
N ARG A 45 22.81 2.23 -2.72
CA ARG A 45 21.77 1.88 -3.70
C ARG A 45 20.57 1.20 -3.04
N GLU A 46 20.81 0.28 -2.12
CA GLU A 46 19.75 -0.36 -1.34
C GLU A 46 18.98 0.65 -0.50
N PHE A 47 19.70 1.54 0.20
CA PHE A 47 19.10 2.60 0.99
C PHE A 47 18.25 3.54 0.14
N LYS A 48 18.76 3.97 -1.02
CA LYS A 48 18.00 4.79 -1.97
C LYS A 48 16.73 4.07 -2.45
N SER A 49 16.84 2.78 -2.81
CA SER A 49 15.68 1.98 -3.22
C SER A 49 14.62 1.90 -2.12
N SER A 50 15.03 1.78 -0.85
CA SER A 50 14.11 1.76 0.29
C SER A 50 13.36 3.08 0.42
N ILE A 51 14.06 4.21 0.31
CA ILE A 51 13.43 5.54 0.36
C ILE A 51 12.43 5.72 -0.77
N GLU A 52 12.80 5.38 -2.01
CA GLU A 52 11.90 5.49 -3.17
C GLU A 52 10.67 4.57 -3.04
N GLN A 53 10.78 3.46 -2.32
CA GLN A 53 9.64 2.61 -1.99
C GLN A 53 8.74 3.28 -0.94
N GLU A 54 9.31 3.78 0.16
CA GLU A 54 8.54 4.46 1.21
C GLU A 54 7.82 5.71 0.68
N GLU A 55 8.44 6.48 -0.21
CA GLU A 55 7.80 7.63 -0.85
C GLU A 55 6.59 7.22 -1.70
N ARG A 56 6.70 6.12 -2.46
CA ARG A 56 5.58 5.58 -3.24
C ARG A 56 4.46 5.05 -2.33
N GLU A 57 4.81 4.36 -1.26
CA GLU A 57 3.83 3.91 -0.26
C GLU A 57 3.11 5.09 0.39
N LYS A 58 3.84 6.16 0.74
CA LYS A 58 3.25 7.37 1.31
C LYS A 58 2.28 8.04 0.33
N GLN A 59 2.68 8.22 -0.92
CA GLN A 59 1.82 8.79 -1.96
C GLN A 59 0.55 7.95 -2.14
N LYS A 60 0.67 6.62 -2.26
CA LYS A 60 -0.48 5.71 -2.37
C LYS A 60 -1.39 5.81 -1.14
N LEU A 61 -0.84 5.92 0.07
CA LEU A 61 -1.64 6.06 1.29
C LEU A 61 -2.38 7.40 1.33
N GLU A 62 -1.76 8.49 0.90
CA GLU A 62 -2.41 9.80 0.77
C GLU A 62 -3.56 9.78 -0.25
N GLU A 63 -3.37 9.12 -1.40
CA GLU A 63 -4.43 8.91 -2.38
C GLU A 63 -5.60 8.11 -1.81
N ILE A 64 -5.32 7.03 -1.07
CA ILE A 64 -6.34 6.22 -0.40
C ILE A 64 -7.11 7.08 0.61
N LYS A 65 -6.42 7.88 1.42
CA LYS A 65 -7.06 8.82 2.35
C LYS A 65 -7.99 9.79 1.63
N SER A 66 -7.56 10.35 0.48
CA SER A 66 -8.41 11.22 -0.34
C SER A 66 -9.69 10.51 -0.78
N LYS A 67 -9.59 9.27 -1.26
CA LYS A 67 -10.77 8.48 -1.67
C LYS A 67 -11.75 8.23 -0.52
N PHE A 68 -11.25 8.01 0.70
CA PHE A 68 -12.12 7.87 1.88
C PHE A 68 -12.87 9.17 2.17
N VAL A 69 -12.19 10.32 2.12
CA VAL A 69 -12.81 11.63 2.33
C VAL A 69 -13.82 11.95 1.22
N GLU A 70 -13.49 11.67 -0.04
CA GLU A 70 -14.39 11.85 -1.19
C GLU A 70 -15.66 10.99 -1.08
N ALA A 71 -15.53 9.78 -0.52
CA ALA A 71 -16.66 8.90 -0.23
C ALA A 71 -17.45 9.31 1.03
N GLY A 72 -17.07 10.39 1.71
CA GLY A 72 -17.71 10.87 2.93
C GLY A 72 -17.44 9.98 4.15
N ILE A 73 -16.36 9.21 4.13
CA ILE A 73 -15.97 8.31 5.22
C ILE A 73 -14.89 8.97 6.05
N GLU A 74 -15.25 9.39 7.26
CA GLU A 74 -14.28 9.88 8.24
C GLU A 74 -13.65 8.68 8.98
N LYS A 75 -12.32 8.55 8.85
CA LYS A 75 -11.48 7.63 9.62
C LYS A 75 -10.35 8.42 10.26
N ASP A 76 -9.93 8.00 11.45
CA ASP A 76 -8.78 8.60 12.12
C ASP A 76 -7.46 8.12 11.51
N GLU A 77 -6.37 8.80 11.85
CA GLU A 77 -5.03 8.43 11.40
C GLU A 77 -4.64 7.01 11.84
N GLN A 78 -5.10 6.60 13.03
CA GLN A 78 -4.81 5.27 13.59
C GLN A 78 -5.33 4.15 12.71
N TYR A 79 -6.52 4.30 12.10
CA TYR A 79 -7.05 3.33 11.15
C TYR A 79 -6.12 3.09 9.96
N PHE A 80 -5.50 4.14 9.42
CA PHE A 80 -4.57 4.02 8.29
C PHE A 80 -3.24 3.42 8.70
N VAL A 81 -2.79 3.65 9.95
CA VAL A 81 -1.61 2.99 10.51
C VAL A 81 -1.88 1.50 10.70
N ASP A 82 -2.98 1.13 11.35
CA ASP A 82 -3.33 -0.26 11.68
C ASP A 82 -3.63 -1.11 10.44
N ASN A 83 -4.09 -0.47 9.36
CA ASN A 83 -4.42 -1.15 8.11
C ASN A 83 -3.44 -0.83 6.97
N LYS A 84 -2.29 -0.21 7.25
CA LYS A 84 -1.31 0.24 6.25
C LYS A 84 -1.03 -0.84 5.21
N ASP A 85 -0.63 -2.03 5.65
CA ASP A 85 -0.25 -3.13 4.74
C ASP A 85 -1.43 -3.60 3.88
N LYS A 86 -2.65 -3.64 4.43
CA LYS A 86 -3.84 -4.05 3.68
C LYS A 86 -4.19 -3.02 2.63
N LEU A 87 -4.13 -1.74 2.98
CA LEU A 87 -4.44 -0.62 2.09
C LEU A 87 -3.41 -0.49 0.96
N LEU A 88 -2.13 -0.65 1.28
CA LEU A 88 -1.06 -0.55 0.29
C LEU A 88 -0.98 -1.76 -0.64
N ASN A 89 -1.31 -2.96 -0.16
CA ASN A 89 -1.29 -4.17 -0.98
C ASN A 89 -2.61 -4.42 -1.73
N ALA A 90 -3.70 -3.73 -1.38
CA ALA A 90 -4.94 -3.84 -2.11
C ALA A 90 -4.83 -3.20 -3.51
N ASP A 91 -5.39 -3.90 -4.49
CA ASP A 91 -5.60 -3.38 -5.85
C ASP A 91 -6.67 -2.27 -5.83
N SER A 92 -6.65 -1.39 -6.84
CA SER A 92 -7.61 -0.27 -6.90
C SER A 92 -9.06 -0.75 -6.84
N SER A 93 -9.41 -1.83 -7.54
CA SER A 93 -10.78 -2.37 -7.55
C SER A 93 -11.22 -2.85 -6.17
N VAL A 94 -10.33 -3.45 -5.39
CA VAL A 94 -10.59 -3.91 -4.03
C VAL A 94 -10.75 -2.72 -3.10
N LEU A 95 -9.90 -1.70 -3.23
CA LEU A 95 -10.01 -0.45 -2.48
C LEU A 95 -11.33 0.26 -2.78
N ASP A 96 -11.70 0.40 -4.05
CA ASP A 96 -12.92 1.07 -4.48
C ASP A 96 -14.17 0.32 -3.97
N PHE A 97 -14.17 -1.02 -4.04
CA PHE A 97 -15.23 -1.85 -3.47
C PHE A 97 -15.33 -1.68 -1.95
N MET A 98 -14.21 -1.75 -1.22
CA MET A 98 -14.18 -1.57 0.23
C MET A 98 -14.70 -0.19 0.64
N ILE A 99 -14.29 0.86 -0.07
CA ILE A 99 -14.74 2.23 0.17
C ILE A 99 -16.24 2.35 -0.11
N GLN A 100 -16.73 1.80 -1.22
CA GLN A 100 -18.15 1.81 -1.55
C GLN A 100 -19.01 1.07 -0.52
N GLU A 101 -18.56 -0.09 -0.04
CA GLU A 101 -19.22 -0.84 1.02
C GLU A 101 -19.28 0.00 2.30
N LEU A 102 -18.15 0.57 2.74
CA LEU A 102 -18.09 1.40 3.94
C LEU A 102 -18.98 2.65 3.85
N ALA A 103 -18.99 3.33 2.70
CA ALA A 103 -19.87 4.47 2.45
C ALA A 103 -21.36 4.07 2.49
N SER A 104 -21.69 2.89 1.94
CA SER A 104 -23.05 2.34 1.97
C SER A 104 -23.48 2.00 3.41
N PHE A 105 -22.59 1.45 4.24
CA PHE A 105 -22.88 1.20 5.65
C PHE A 105 -23.03 2.49 6.47
N ALA A 106 -22.20 3.49 6.22
CA ALA A 106 -22.27 4.79 6.90
C ALA A 106 -23.57 5.53 6.56
N SER A 107 -23.99 5.53 5.29
CA SER A 107 -25.26 6.10 4.86
C SER A 107 -26.50 5.29 5.34
N ALA A 108 -26.39 3.96 5.42
CA ALA A 108 -27.44 3.10 5.97
C ALA A 108 -27.64 3.28 7.48
N THR A 109 -26.61 3.69 8.22
CA THR A 109 -26.74 4.04 9.65
C THR A 109 -27.35 5.42 9.86
N ALA A 110 -27.06 6.40 8.99
CA ALA A 110 -27.71 7.71 9.01
C ALA A 110 -29.21 7.66 8.64
N SER A 111 -29.63 6.75 7.76
CA SER A 111 -31.03 6.59 7.35
C SER A 111 -31.92 5.83 8.35
N LYS A 112 -31.37 5.26 9.44
CA LYS A 112 -32.16 4.63 10.51
C LYS A 112 -32.86 5.60 11.47
N GLN A 113 -32.65 6.92 11.34
CA GLN A 113 -33.33 7.93 12.17
C GLN A 113 -34.72 8.35 11.65
N THR A 114 -35.22 7.82 10.54
CA THR A 114 -36.57 8.16 10.01
C THR A 114 -37.59 7.03 9.99
N PHE A 115 -37.34 5.90 10.67
CA PHE A 115 -38.37 4.88 10.91
C PHE A 115 -39.20 5.20 12.17
N GLU A 116 -39.85 6.37 12.20
CA GLU A 116 -40.81 6.73 13.26
C GLU A 116 -42.20 6.07 13.11
N LYS A 117 -42.35 5.09 12.22
CA LYS A 117 -43.54 4.25 12.20
C LYS A 117 -43.11 2.80 12.26
N LYS A 118 -43.13 2.25 13.49
CA LYS A 118 -43.18 0.81 13.69
C LYS A 118 -44.23 0.25 12.71
N PRO A 119 -43.90 -0.73 11.84
CA PRO A 119 -44.92 -1.39 11.05
C PRO A 119 -45.91 -2.00 12.04
N VAL A 120 -47.12 -1.46 12.07
CA VAL A 120 -48.24 -2.05 12.81
C VAL A 120 -48.56 -3.34 12.07
N VAL A 121 -48.04 -4.45 12.58
CA VAL A 121 -48.42 -5.78 12.12
C VAL A 121 -49.90 -5.94 12.45
N PRO A 122 -50.80 -6.09 11.45
CA PRO A 122 -52.21 -6.32 11.73
C PRO A 122 -52.35 -7.63 12.50
N ASP A 123 -53.02 -7.55 13.64
CA ASP A 123 -53.27 -8.69 14.52
C ASP A 123 -54.22 -9.67 13.80
N LEU A 124 -53.67 -10.71 13.18
CA LEU A 124 -54.43 -11.78 12.52
C LEU A 124 -54.84 -12.85 13.55
N VAL A 125 -55.51 -12.44 14.63
CA VAL A 125 -56.10 -13.39 15.59
C VAL A 125 -57.60 -13.49 15.32
N SER A 126 -57.90 -14.50 14.49
CA SER A 126 -59.13 -15.30 14.47
C SER A 126 -60.48 -14.57 14.59
N LYS A 127 -61.08 -14.26 13.44
CA LYS A 127 -62.54 -14.39 13.27
C LYS A 127 -62.82 -15.35 12.12
N SER A 128 -63.25 -16.54 12.54
CA SER A 128 -64.03 -17.56 11.81
C SER A 128 -64.46 -17.21 10.37
N THR A 129 -63.97 -18.02 9.43
CA THR A 129 -64.72 -18.59 8.30
C THR A 129 -65.83 -17.74 7.68
N GLY A 130 -65.52 -17.12 6.54
CA GLY A 130 -66.50 -16.68 5.56
C GLY A 130 -65.75 -16.36 4.27
N GLU A 131 -65.93 -17.17 3.25
CA GLU A 131 -65.36 -16.95 1.92
C GLU A 131 -65.67 -15.52 1.46
N VAL A 132 -64.63 -14.72 1.22
CA VAL A 132 -64.79 -13.40 0.60
C VAL A 132 -65.20 -13.65 -0.85
N SER A 133 -66.48 -13.42 -1.16
CA SER A 133 -67.02 -13.61 -2.50
C SER A 133 -66.38 -12.62 -3.46
N VAL A 134 -66.09 -13.07 -4.69
CA VAL A 134 -65.54 -12.24 -5.77
C VAL A 134 -66.39 -10.97 -6.01
N SER A 135 -67.70 -11.05 -5.72
CA SER A 135 -68.60 -9.89 -5.81
C SER A 135 -68.26 -8.78 -4.82
N ASP A 136 -67.78 -9.12 -3.63
CA ASP A 136 -67.43 -8.15 -2.59
C ASP A 136 -66.11 -7.43 -2.93
N MET A 137 -65.17 -8.13 -3.56
CA MET A 137 -63.94 -7.52 -4.09
C MET A 137 -64.21 -6.56 -5.25
N VAL A 138 -65.13 -6.91 -6.15
CA VAL A 138 -65.48 -6.05 -7.31
C VAL A 138 -66.18 -4.77 -6.85
N ASN A 139 -67.07 -4.84 -5.86
CA ASN A 139 -67.73 -3.66 -5.30
C ASN A 139 -66.75 -2.73 -4.58
N TYR A 140 -65.77 -3.28 -3.86
CA TYR A 140 -64.73 -2.48 -3.22
C TYR A 140 -63.85 -1.73 -4.22
N LEU A 141 -63.51 -2.36 -5.37
CA LEU A 141 -62.73 -1.70 -6.42
C LEU A 141 -63.53 -0.62 -7.17
N ARG A 142 -64.85 -0.76 -7.27
CA ARG A 142 -65.73 0.21 -7.93
C ARG A 142 -65.91 1.48 -7.09
N ASN A 143 -66.09 1.35 -5.79
CA ASN A 143 -66.30 2.49 -4.89
C ASN A 143 -65.03 3.25 -4.53
N LYS A 144 -63.84 2.68 -4.80
CA LYS A 144 -62.55 3.36 -4.55
C LYS A 144 -62.11 4.25 -5.72
N ARG A 145 -62.89 4.32 -6.81
CA ARG A 145 -62.57 5.05 -8.03
C ARG A 145 -63.39 6.33 -8.26
N GLU A 146 -64.26 6.69 -7.33
CA GLU A 146 -64.82 8.04 -7.17
C GLU A 146 -64.03 8.80 -6.10
#